data_AF-A0A1U9RRH3-F1
#
_entry.id   AF-A0A1U9RRH3-F1
#
_cell.length_a   1.000
_cell.length_b   1.000
_cell.length_c   1.000
_cell.angle_alpha   90.00
_cell.angle_beta   90.00
_cell.angle_gamma   90.00
#
_symmetry.space_group_name_H-M   'P 1'
#
loop_
_entity.id
_entity.type
_entity.pdbx_description
1 polymer ?
#
loop_
_entity_poly.entity_id
_entity_poly.type
_entity_poly.pdbx_seq_one_letter_code
_entity_poly.pdbx_strand_id
1 'polypeptide(L)' 'MSILNNIIIKKGYGELKIQNYFLIKKLKKIKFHFLNNKKDLKCKININKIIFKIKKNINFMKNSL' A
#
# COMPACT_ATOMS: atom_id res chain seq x y z
N MET A 1 -21.11 6.64 3.34
CA MET A 1 -19.69 6.73 3.74
C MET A 1 -19.59 6.32 5.20
N SER A 2 -18.87 5.24 5.54
CA SER A 2 -18.85 4.72 6.93
C SER A 2 -18.15 5.69 7.89
N ILE A 3 -18.49 5.64 9.19
CA ILE A 3 -17.87 6.45 10.25
C ILE A 3 -16.34 6.34 10.24
N LEU A 4 -15.84 5.15 9.92
CA LEU A 4 -14.42 4.85 9.76
C LEU A 4 -13.77 5.67 8.63
N ASN A 5 -14.45 5.81 7.48
CA ASN A 5 -13.96 6.63 6.37
C ASN A 5 -13.86 8.10 6.76
N ASN A 6 -14.83 8.62 7.52
CA ASN A 6 -14.79 10.01 8.00
C ASN A 6 -13.63 10.26 8.98
N ILE A 7 -13.31 9.29 9.86
CA ILE A 7 -12.16 9.39 10.79
C ILE A 7 -10.83 9.33 10.02
N ILE A 8 -10.73 8.43 9.05
CA ILE A 8 -9.52 8.25 8.22
C ILE A 8 -9.26 9.51 7.40
N ILE A 9 -10.29 10.10 6.79
CA ILE A 9 -10.20 11.36 6.04
C ILE A 9 -9.81 12.52 6.97
N LYS A 10 -10.48 12.66 8.13
CA LYS A 10 -10.19 13.75 9.09
C LYS A 10 -8.78 13.68 9.70
N LYS A 11 -8.20 12.50 9.86
CA LYS A 11 -6.84 12.32 10.41
C LYS A 11 -5.73 12.39 9.34
N GLY A 12 -6.04 12.70 8.07
CA GLY A 12 -5.07 12.75 6.97
C GLY A 12 -4.59 11.38 6.44
N TYR A 13 -4.83 10.28 7.17
CA TYR A 13 -4.51 8.93 6.71
C TYR A 13 -5.37 8.46 5.51
N GLY A 14 -6.43 9.18 5.18
CA GLY A 14 -7.27 8.93 4.01
C GLY A 14 -6.66 9.35 2.70
N GLU A 15 -5.64 10.21 2.72
CA GLU A 15 -5.03 10.69 1.49
C GLU A 15 -4.25 9.56 0.81
N LEU A 16 -4.55 9.31 -0.47
CA LEU A 16 -3.94 8.22 -1.25
C LEU A 16 -2.42 8.34 -1.31
N LYS A 17 -1.88 9.57 -1.30
CA LYS A 17 -0.44 9.84 -1.21
C LYS A 17 0.17 9.31 0.08
N ILE A 18 -0.45 9.60 1.22
CA ILE A 18 -0.01 9.17 2.56
C ILE A 18 -0.11 7.64 2.67
N GLN A 19 -1.21 7.05 2.21
CA GLN A 19 -1.37 5.59 2.19
C GLN A 19 -0.28 4.92 1.34
N ASN A 20 -0.02 5.44 0.13
CA ASN A 20 1.03 4.92 -0.74
C ASN A 20 2.41 5.05 -0.10
N TYR A 21 2.72 6.17 0.57
CA TYR A 21 3.98 6.34 1.28
C TYR A 21 4.23 5.22 2.31
N PHE A 22 3.24 4.90 3.16
CA PHE A 22 3.37 3.81 4.14
C PHE A 22 3.47 2.43 3.48
N LEU A 23 2.73 2.18 2.40
CA LEU A 23 2.82 0.92 1.65
C LEU A 23 4.20 0.73 1.03
N ILE A 24 4.79 1.79 0.44
CA ILE A 24 6.16 1.76 -0.11
C ILE A 24 7.18 1.54 1.01
N LYS A 25 7.04 2.22 2.14
CA LYS A 25 7.92 2.03 3.31
C LYS A 25 7.87 0.58 3.83
N LYS A 26 6.68 -0.03 3.86
CA LYS A 26 6.50 -1.45 4.21
C LYS A 26 7.14 -2.39 3.18
N LEU A 27 6.97 -2.10 1.88
CA LEU A 27 7.60 -2.85 0.79
C LEU A 27 9.12 -2.89 0.90
N LYS A 28 9.76 -1.75 1.21
CA LYS A 28 11.22 -1.68 1.41
C LYS A 28 11.71 -2.65 2.50
N LYS A 29 10.98 -2.75 3.62
CA LYS A 29 11.30 -3.69 4.70
C LYS A 29 11.14 -5.16 4.27
N ILE A 30 10.02 -5.47 3.60
CA ILE A 30 9.72 -6.84 3.14
C ILE A 30 10.69 -7.28 2.04
N LYS A 31 11.11 -6.37 1.16
CA LYS A 31 12.08 -6.65 0.08
C LYS A 31 13.39 -7.20 0.65
N PHE A 32 13.89 -6.63 1.75
CA PHE A 32 15.11 -7.10 2.39
C PHE A 32 14.98 -8.54 2.90
N HIS A 33 13.86 -8.86 3.56
CA HIS A 33 13.57 -10.22 4.00
C HIS A 33 13.44 -11.20 2.82
N PHE A 34 12.73 -10.80 1.76
CA PHE A 34 12.52 -11.65 0.58
C PHE A 34 13.81 -11.93 -0.21
N LEU A 35 14.75 -10.97 -0.25
CA LEU A 35 16.05 -11.17 -0.90
C LEU A 35 16.83 -12.33 -0.28
N ASN A 36 16.77 -12.45 1.04
CA ASN A 36 17.43 -13.52 1.79
C ASN A 36 16.63 -14.84 1.72
N ASN A 37 15.29 -14.77 1.60
CA ASN A 37 14.39 -15.92 1.60
C ASN A 37 13.53 -16.01 0.33
N LYS A 38 14.17 -16.16 -0.84
CA LYS A 38 13.50 -16.11 -2.15
C LYS A 38 12.39 -17.16 -2.37
N LYS A 39 12.40 -18.26 -1.60
CA LYS A 39 11.40 -19.34 -1.67
C LYS A 39 10.15 -19.08 -0.81
N ASP A 40 10.10 -17.99 -0.03
CA ASP A 40 8.95 -17.67 0.80
C ASP A 40 7.75 -17.20 -0.06
N LEU A 41 6.83 -18.14 -0.29
CA LEU A 41 5.61 -17.92 -1.05
C LEU A 41 4.69 -16.89 -0.37
N LYS A 42 4.60 -16.90 0.96
CA LYS A 42 3.74 -15.97 1.72
C LYS A 42 4.24 -14.54 1.58
N CYS A 43 5.55 -14.36 1.62
CA CYS A 43 6.20 -13.08 1.38
C CYS A 43 5.96 -12.58 -0.05
N LYS A 44 6.10 -13.45 -1.06
CA LYS A 44 5.80 -13.14 -2.47
C LYS A 44 4.35 -12.68 -2.66
N ILE A 45 3.38 -13.39 -2.08
CA ILE A 45 1.96 -13.03 -2.13
C ILE A 45 1.73 -11.66 -1.49
N ASN A 46 2.33 -11.39 -0.34
CA ASN A 46 2.20 -10.11 0.35
C ASN A 46 2.78 -8.95 -0.46
N ILE A 47 3.95 -9.12 -1.08
CA ILE A 47 4.55 -8.13 -1.99
C ILE A 47 3.59 -7.80 -3.12
N ASN A 48 3.05 -8.83 -3.80
CA ASN A 48 2.12 -8.63 -4.92
C ASN A 48 0.84 -7.89 -4.50
N LYS A 49 0.27 -8.24 -3.35
CA LYS A 49 -0.91 -7.54 -2.80
C LYS A 49 -0.64 -6.06 -2.53
N ILE A 50 0.54 -5.74 -1.97
CA ILE A 50 0.92 -4.35 -1.69
C ILE A 50 1.12 -3.57 -3.00
N ILE A 51 1.85 -4.14 -3.97
CA ILE A 51 2.08 -3.52 -5.29
C ILE A 51 0.75 -3.24 -5.99
N PHE A 52 -0.15 -4.22 -6.00
CA PHE A 52 -1.47 -4.07 -6.62
C PHE A 52 -2.26 -2.91 -6.00
N LYS A 53 -2.23 -2.78 -4.66
CA LYS A 53 -2.91 -1.69 -3.95
C LYS A 53 -2.32 -0.31 -4.27
N ILE A 54 -0.99 -0.20 -4.33
CA ILE A 54 -0.31 1.04 -4.76
C ILE A 54 -0.73 1.40 -6.19
N LYS A 55 -0.69 0.44 -7.13
CA LYS A 55 -1.08 0.66 -8.52
C LYS A 55 -2.53 1.12 -8.63
N LYS A 56 -3.45 0.50 -7.88
CA LYS A 56 -4.86 0.90 -7.81
C LYS A 56 -5.02 2.34 -7.31
N ASN A 57 -4.31 2.71 -6.24
CA ASN A 57 -4.35 4.07 -5.68
C ASN A 57 -3.80 5.11 -6.67
N ILE A 58 -2.69 4.82 -7.34
CA ILE A 58 -2.12 5.70 -8.39
C ILE A 58 -3.10 5.87 -9.55
N ASN A 59 -3.72 4.77 -10.00
CA ASN A 59 -4.69 4.83 -11.10
C ASN A 59 -5.92 5.67 -10.73
N PHE A 60 -6.41 5.51 -9.50
CA PHE A 60 -7.49 6.33 -8.99
C PHE A 60 -7.11 7.82 -8.97
N MET A 61 -5.91 8.16 -8.48
CA MET A 61 -5.42 9.55 -8.47
C MET A 61 -5.27 10.14 -9.87
N LYS A 62 -4.83 9.35 -10.85
CA LYS A 62 -4.71 9.78 -12.25
C LYS A 62 -6.06 10.03 -12.91
N ASN A 63 -7.06 9.22 -12.59
CA ASN A 63 -8.40 9.34 -13.17
C ASN A 63 -9.27 10.38 -12.45
N SER A 64 -8.88 10.82 -11.25
CA SER A 64 -9.54 11.90 -10.51
C SER A 64 -8.99 13.30 -10.84
N LEU A 65 -7.93 13.37 -11.66
CA LEU A 65 -7.38 14.59 -12.26
C LEU A 65 -8.03 14.81 -13.61
#